data_AF-A0A166P307-F1
#
_entry.id   AF-A0A166P307-F1
#
_cell.length_a   1.000
_cell.length_b   1.000
_cell.length_c   1.000
_cell.angle_alpha   90.00
_cell.angle_beta   90.00
_cell.angle_gamma   90.00
#
_symmetry.space_group_name_H-M   'P 1'
#
loop_
_entity.id
_entity.type
_entity.pdbx_description
1 polymer ?
#
loop_
_entity_poly.entity_id
_entity_poly.type
_entity_poly.pdbx_seq_one_letter_code
_entity_poly.pdbx_strand_id
1 'polypeptide(L)'
;EAQTLPDWIEEAMSRLDKMCDGAMWTSILVKWIDMETQLGFPKGRIHMLSSTHRPAPLGIWINDARSWDNLPVISSGNIEDYSTSWWLWWKLLQPAWRSSTLSQDLRGIGDYSWDDLRKGTQNGFFLVILSVGLWLRSLDNNMECGKWPCGDAMREVEWALDQMIMY
;
A
#
# COMPACT_ATOMS: atom_id res chain seq x y z
N GLU A 1 -2.85 6.13 28.59
CA GLU A 1 -1.57 5.40 28.44
C GLU A 1 -1.09 5.65 27.03
N ALA A 2 0.20 5.99 26.83
CA ALA A 2 0.74 6.12 25.47
C ALA A 2 0.73 4.72 24.86
N GLN A 3 -0.06 4.51 23.82
CA GLN A 3 -0.13 3.20 23.18
C GLN A 3 1.18 2.96 22.45
N THR A 4 1.98 2.04 22.95
CA THR A 4 3.25 1.65 22.36
C THR A 4 3.00 0.99 21.01
N LEU A 5 3.78 1.36 19.99
CA LEU A 5 3.69 0.76 18.66
C LEU A 5 3.97 -0.75 18.76
N PRO A 6 3.21 -1.60 18.06
CA PRO A 6 3.54 -3.02 17.97
C PRO A 6 4.92 -3.25 17.32
N ASP A 7 5.68 -4.23 17.81
CA ASP A 7 7.03 -4.58 17.33
C ASP A 7 7.11 -4.71 15.80
N TRP A 8 6.08 -5.30 15.17
CA TRP A 8 6.06 -5.48 13.72
C TRP A 8 5.96 -4.16 12.94
N ILE A 9 5.30 -3.14 13.52
CA ILE A 9 5.20 -1.81 12.93
C ILE A 9 6.55 -1.10 13.05
N GLU A 10 7.22 -1.21 14.19
CA GLU A 10 8.56 -0.65 14.37
C GLU A 10 9.57 -1.26 13.40
N GLU A 11 9.56 -2.59 13.25
CA GLU A 11 10.39 -3.28 12.27
C GLU A 11 10.05 -2.85 10.85
N ALA A 12 8.77 -2.83 10.49
CA ALA A 12 8.31 -2.42 9.16
C ALA A 12 8.73 -0.98 8.85
N MET A 13 8.56 -0.04 9.80
CA MET A 13 9.00 1.34 9.65
C MET A 13 10.50 1.42 9.44
N SER A 14 11.31 0.74 10.26
CA SER A 14 12.77 0.75 10.09
C SER A 14 13.21 0.20 8.74
N ARG A 15 12.46 -0.73 8.14
CA ARG A 15 12.78 -1.34 6.84
C ARG A 15 12.27 -0.48 5.68
N LEU A 16 11.05 0.06 5.77
CA LEU A 16 10.44 0.92 4.75
C LEU A 16 11.12 2.29 4.64
N ASP A 17 11.52 2.89 5.76
CA ASP A 17 12.25 4.17 5.78
C ASP A 17 13.57 4.10 5.00
N LYS A 18 14.24 2.94 5.05
CA LYS A 18 15.48 2.68 4.30
C LYS A 18 15.24 2.18 2.87
N MET A 19 13.99 1.92 2.49
CA MET A 19 13.67 1.28 1.20
C MET A 19 13.69 2.28 0.05
N CYS A 20 13.16 3.48 0.27
CA CYS A 20 13.04 4.53 -0.73
C CYS A 20 13.26 5.89 -0.08
N ASP A 21 13.80 6.84 -0.84
CA ASP A 21 13.96 8.22 -0.40
C ASP A 21 12.86 9.13 -0.97
N GLY A 22 12.65 10.28 -0.33
CA GLY A 22 11.84 11.37 -0.86
C GLY A 22 10.62 11.73 -0.01
N ALA A 23 10.24 13.00 -0.08
CA ALA A 23 9.20 13.57 0.80
C ALA A 23 7.84 12.88 0.69
N MET A 24 7.45 12.44 -0.50
CA MET A 24 6.19 11.71 -0.72
C MET A 24 6.19 10.34 -0.05
N TRP A 25 7.30 9.61 -0.13
CA TRP A 25 7.43 8.31 0.53
C TRP A 25 7.35 8.47 2.05
N THR A 26 8.11 9.41 2.62
CA THR A 26 8.03 9.75 4.05
C THR A 26 6.62 10.15 4.47
N SER A 27 5.93 10.95 3.67
CA SER A 27 4.53 11.35 3.90
C SER A 27 3.59 10.14 3.99
N ILE A 28 3.71 9.19 3.06
CA ILE A 28 2.93 7.94 3.07
C ILE A 28 3.19 7.15 4.35
N LEU A 29 4.44 7.01 4.79
CA LEU A 29 4.78 6.26 6.00
C LEU A 29 4.20 6.91 7.26
N VAL A 30 4.29 8.23 7.39
CA VAL A 30 3.72 8.97 8.53
C VAL A 30 2.20 8.78 8.58
N LYS A 31 1.51 8.99 7.46
CA LYS A 31 0.05 8.85 7.38
C LYS A 31 -0.43 7.42 7.64
N TRP A 32 0.37 6.42 7.24
CA TRP A 32 0.07 5.02 7.54
C TRP A 32 0.13 4.73 9.04
N ILE A 33 1.12 5.27 9.76
CA ILE A 33 1.21 5.13 11.21
C ILE A 33 0.03 5.79 11.90
N ASP A 34 -0.38 6.98 11.45
CA ASP A 34 -1.57 7.65 11.97
C ASP A 34 -2.83 6.79 11.75
N MET A 35 -2.98 6.21 10.55
CA MET A 35 -4.09 5.30 10.24
C MET A 35 -4.11 4.05 11.15
N GLU A 36 -2.97 3.36 11.32
CA GLU A 36 -2.87 2.18 12.20
C GLU A 36 -3.14 2.54 13.66
N THR A 37 -2.68 3.72 14.10
CA THR A 37 -2.92 4.25 15.44
C THR A 37 -4.41 4.51 15.67
N GLN A 38 -5.10 5.16 14.72
CA GLN A 38 -6.55 5.37 14.78
C GLN A 38 -7.34 4.05 14.76
N LEU A 39 -6.85 3.02 14.07
CA LEU A 39 -7.45 1.68 14.08
C LEU A 39 -7.19 0.89 15.37
N GLY A 40 -6.29 1.36 16.24
CA GLY A 40 -5.95 0.69 17.50
C GLY A 40 -5.21 -0.64 17.30
N PHE A 41 -4.46 -0.77 16.20
CA PHE A 41 -3.65 -1.96 15.87
C PHE A 41 -4.47 -3.27 15.84
N PRO A 42 -5.49 -3.34 14.98
CA PRO A 42 -6.45 -4.43 15.02
C PRO A 42 -5.81 -5.76 14.59
N LYS A 43 -6.45 -6.87 14.95
CA LYS A 43 -6.00 -8.23 14.61
C LYS A 43 -7.11 -9.01 13.94
N GLY A 44 -6.74 -9.96 13.08
CA GLY A 44 -7.68 -10.91 12.46
C GLY A 44 -7.99 -10.62 10.99
N ARG A 45 -8.70 -11.55 10.36
CA ARG A 45 -8.88 -11.58 8.90
C ARG A 45 -9.73 -10.44 8.33
N ILE A 46 -10.67 -9.91 9.11
CA ILE A 46 -11.55 -8.81 8.68
C ILE A 46 -10.79 -7.49 8.44
N HIS A 47 -9.58 -7.40 8.99
CA HIS A 47 -8.65 -6.29 8.82
C HIS A 47 -7.61 -6.57 7.74
N MET A 48 -7.74 -7.62 6.94
CA MET A 48 -6.80 -7.91 5.85
C MET A 48 -7.37 -7.43 4.52
N LEU A 49 -6.50 -6.98 3.62
CA LEU A 49 -6.89 -6.67 2.25
C LEU A 49 -7.13 -7.94 1.44
N SER A 50 -8.02 -7.83 0.45
CA SER A 50 -8.23 -8.87 -0.55
C SER A 50 -6.91 -9.24 -1.25
N SER A 51 -6.73 -10.52 -1.56
CA SER A 51 -5.60 -11.03 -2.34
C SER A 51 -5.89 -11.09 -3.85
N THR A 52 -7.14 -10.83 -4.27
CA THR A 52 -7.52 -10.88 -5.68
C THR A 52 -6.75 -9.84 -6.48
N HIS A 53 -6.12 -10.25 -7.58
CA HIS A 53 -5.23 -9.44 -8.44
C HIS A 53 -3.95 -8.90 -7.79
N ARG A 54 -3.68 -9.22 -6.51
CA ARG A 54 -2.44 -8.82 -5.85
C ARG A 54 -1.23 -9.23 -6.70
N PRO A 55 -0.23 -8.35 -6.89
CA PRO A 55 0.98 -8.72 -7.63
C PRO A 55 1.60 -10.01 -7.09
N ALA A 56 1.84 -10.98 -7.98
CA ALA A 56 2.32 -12.31 -7.61
C ALA A 56 3.58 -12.30 -6.73
N PRO A 57 4.59 -11.44 -6.97
CA PRO A 57 5.77 -11.38 -6.11
C PRO A 57 5.44 -11.13 -4.63
N LEU A 58 4.42 -10.32 -4.35
CA LEU A 58 3.97 -10.05 -2.99
C LEU A 58 3.28 -11.27 -2.36
N GLY A 59 2.48 -12.00 -3.14
CA GLY A 59 1.86 -13.25 -2.70
C GLY A 59 2.89 -14.33 -2.34
N ILE A 60 3.94 -14.46 -3.15
CA ILE A 60 5.05 -15.38 -2.90
C ILE A 60 5.77 -15.01 -1.60
N TRP A 61 6.12 -13.74 -1.41
CA TRP A 61 6.79 -13.25 -0.19
C TRP A 61 5.97 -13.48 1.08
N ILE A 62 4.64 -13.28 1.01
CA ILE A 62 3.74 -13.56 2.14
C ILE A 62 3.75 -15.04 2.51
N ASN A 63 3.78 -15.92 1.51
CA ASN A 63 3.87 -17.36 1.71
C ASN A 63 5.25 -17.81 2.21
N ASP A 64 6.31 -17.08 1.86
CA ASP A 64 7.69 -17.26 2.36
C ASP A 64 7.93 -16.55 3.69
N ALA A 65 6.94 -16.62 4.59
CA ALA A 65 7.00 -16.10 5.95
C ALA A 65 7.32 -14.59 6.09
N ARG A 66 7.19 -13.79 5.02
CA ARG A 66 7.45 -12.34 5.02
C ARG A 66 8.89 -11.96 5.39
N SER A 67 9.86 -12.76 4.97
CA SER A 67 11.27 -12.46 5.25
C SER A 67 11.71 -11.12 4.62
N TRP A 68 12.13 -10.16 5.44
CA TRP A 68 12.68 -8.89 4.98
C TRP A 68 14.01 -9.04 4.21
N ASP A 69 14.72 -10.13 4.45
CA ASP A 69 15.99 -10.41 3.77
C ASP A 69 15.76 -11.00 2.37
N ASN A 70 14.55 -11.54 2.11
CA ASN A 70 14.14 -12.11 0.82
C ASN A 70 13.03 -11.28 0.16
N LEU A 71 13.12 -9.95 0.19
CA LEU A 71 12.16 -9.10 -0.49
C LEU A 71 12.16 -9.37 -2.01
N PRO A 72 10.99 -9.43 -2.67
CA PRO A 72 10.93 -9.66 -4.10
C PRO A 72 11.60 -8.56 -4.90
N VAL A 73 12.38 -8.95 -5.91
CA VAL A 73 12.94 -8.02 -6.88
C VAL A 73 12.09 -8.10 -8.15
N ILE A 74 11.51 -6.98 -8.57
CA ILE A 74 10.76 -6.89 -9.83
C ILE A 74 11.79 -6.65 -10.93
N SER A 75 11.98 -7.64 -11.79
CA SER A 75 12.86 -7.56 -12.95
C SER A 75 12.29 -6.62 -14.01
N SER A 76 13.15 -5.99 -14.81
CA SER A 76 12.81 -5.02 -15.86
C SER A 76 11.70 -5.53 -16.79
N GLY A 77 11.87 -6.74 -17.33
CA GLY A 77 10.87 -7.37 -18.21
C GLY A 77 9.53 -7.72 -17.57
N ASN A 78 9.38 -7.56 -16.26
CA ASN A 78 8.13 -7.82 -15.52
C ASN A 78 7.51 -6.54 -14.95
N ILE A 79 8.11 -5.36 -15.16
CA ILE A 79 7.60 -4.09 -14.62
C ILE A 79 6.21 -3.79 -15.17
N GLU A 80 5.95 -4.08 -16.45
CA GLU A 80 4.65 -3.84 -17.06
C GLU A 80 3.55 -4.71 -16.43
N ASP A 81 3.79 -6.01 -16.29
CA ASP A 81 2.85 -6.94 -15.65
C ASP A 81 2.62 -6.61 -14.18
N TYR A 82 3.69 -6.22 -13.48
CA TYR A 82 3.60 -5.75 -12.10
C TYR A 82 2.73 -4.51 -12.00
N SER A 83 2.99 -3.49 -12.82
CA SER A 83 2.22 -2.25 -12.82
C SER A 83 0.73 -2.50 -13.10
N THR A 84 0.44 -3.37 -14.07
CA THR A 84 -0.92 -3.71 -14.48
C THR A 84 -1.66 -4.45 -13.37
N SER A 85 -1.05 -5.48 -12.78
CA SER A 85 -1.64 -6.22 -11.66
C SER A 85 -1.83 -5.33 -10.43
N TRP A 86 -0.89 -4.42 -10.15
CA TRP A 86 -0.99 -3.47 -9.06
C TRP A 86 -2.22 -2.56 -9.22
N TRP A 87 -2.44 -1.96 -10.39
CA TRP A 87 -3.61 -1.11 -10.62
C TRP A 87 -4.93 -1.88 -10.58
N LEU A 88 -4.97 -3.11 -11.08
CA LEU A 88 -6.15 -3.97 -10.96
C LEU A 88 -6.47 -4.28 -9.50
N TRP A 89 -5.44 -4.60 -8.72
CA TRP A 89 -5.57 -4.81 -7.28
C TRP A 89 -6.04 -3.54 -6.57
N TRP A 90 -5.39 -2.40 -6.82
CA TRP A 90 -5.74 -1.12 -6.22
C TRP A 90 -7.20 -0.73 -6.47
N LYS A 91 -7.68 -0.86 -7.71
CA LYS A 91 -9.09 -0.59 -8.08
C LYS A 91 -10.06 -1.52 -7.36
N LEU A 92 -9.71 -2.80 -7.19
CA LEU A 92 -10.54 -3.77 -6.48
C LEU A 92 -10.64 -3.47 -4.98
N LEU A 93 -9.57 -2.93 -4.39
CA LEU A 93 -9.57 -2.55 -2.96
C LEU A 93 -10.34 -1.26 -2.68
N GLN A 94 -10.66 -0.47 -3.71
CA GLN A 94 -11.37 0.78 -3.51
C GLN A 94 -12.82 0.55 -3.09
N PRO A 95 -13.38 1.45 -2.25
CA PRO A 95 -14.81 1.47 -1.99
C PRO A 95 -15.63 1.51 -3.29
N ALA A 96 -16.86 0.99 -3.23
CA ALA A 96 -17.74 0.89 -4.40
C ALA A 96 -17.99 2.23 -5.11
N TRP A 97 -17.98 3.34 -4.36
CA TRP A 97 -18.16 4.69 -4.91
C TRP A 97 -16.94 5.19 -5.72
N ARG A 98 -15.75 4.59 -5.54
CA ARG A 98 -14.50 4.98 -6.19
C ARG A 98 -13.98 3.96 -7.21
N SER A 99 -14.28 2.68 -7.04
CA SER A 99 -13.59 1.58 -7.76
C SER A 99 -13.66 1.64 -9.28
N SER A 100 -14.69 2.26 -9.86
CA SER A 100 -14.86 2.38 -11.31
C SER A 100 -13.98 3.44 -11.96
N THR A 101 -13.79 4.59 -11.31
CA THR A 101 -13.15 5.77 -11.90
C THR A 101 -11.90 6.24 -11.15
N LEU A 102 -11.68 5.74 -9.93
CA LEU A 102 -10.71 6.27 -8.97
C LEU A 102 -10.93 7.76 -8.67
N SER A 103 -12.16 8.27 -8.84
CA SER A 103 -12.49 9.67 -8.64
C SER A 103 -12.04 10.18 -7.27
N GLN A 104 -11.39 11.34 -7.28
CA GLN A 104 -11.07 12.12 -6.08
C GLN A 104 -12.13 13.20 -5.80
N ASP A 105 -13.16 13.32 -6.65
CA ASP A 105 -14.28 14.23 -6.43
C ASP A 105 -15.26 13.61 -5.44
N LEU A 106 -15.25 14.18 -4.22
CA LEU A 106 -16.12 13.78 -3.12
C LEU A 106 -17.39 14.64 -3.06
N ARG A 107 -17.79 15.33 -4.14
CA ARG A 107 -19.05 16.08 -4.13
C ARG A 107 -20.22 15.14 -4.42
N GLY A 108 -21.19 15.10 -3.52
CA GLY A 108 -22.50 14.48 -3.77
C GLY A 108 -22.56 12.96 -3.64
N ILE A 109 -21.47 12.30 -3.25
CA ILE A 109 -21.53 10.93 -2.75
C ILE A 109 -22.12 11.01 -1.30
N GLY A 110 -22.85 9.99 -0.87
CA GLY A 110 -23.63 10.02 0.38
C GLY A 110 -22.81 9.62 1.60
N ASP A 111 -22.96 8.36 2.02
CA ASP A 111 -22.09 7.77 3.04
C ASP A 111 -20.80 7.27 2.37
N TYR A 112 -19.65 7.73 2.87
CA TYR A 112 -18.32 7.42 2.33
C TYR A 112 -17.57 6.56 3.32
N SER A 113 -17.84 5.26 3.30
CA SER A 113 -17.01 4.32 4.05
C SER A 113 -15.72 4.02 3.28
N TRP A 114 -14.62 4.02 4.02
CA TRP A 114 -13.32 3.52 3.60
C TRP A 114 -13.03 2.11 4.13
N ASP A 115 -14.00 1.44 4.77
CA ASP A 115 -13.77 0.19 5.51
C ASP A 115 -13.14 -0.92 4.65
N ASP A 116 -13.42 -0.95 3.35
CA ASP A 116 -12.84 -1.92 2.41
C ASP A 116 -11.31 -1.76 2.26
N LEU A 117 -10.82 -0.52 2.30
CA LEU A 117 -9.41 -0.18 2.13
C LEU A 117 -8.70 0.07 3.47
N ARG A 118 -9.40 0.62 4.46
CA ARG A 118 -8.93 1.01 5.79
C ARG A 118 -8.73 -0.23 6.67
N LYS A 119 -7.74 -1.03 6.29
CA LYS A 119 -7.42 -2.34 6.83
C LYS A 119 -6.05 -2.29 7.52
N GLY A 120 -5.99 -2.64 8.80
CA GLY A 120 -4.73 -2.71 9.57
C GLY A 120 -4.02 -4.06 9.43
N THR A 121 -3.09 -4.40 10.32
CA THR A 121 -2.31 -5.66 10.31
C THR A 121 -1.21 -5.74 9.24
N GLN A 122 -0.34 -6.75 9.38
CA GLN A 122 0.69 -7.12 8.39
C GLN A 122 0.14 -7.53 7.01
N ASN A 123 -1.17 -7.77 6.86
CA ASN A 123 -1.82 -8.02 5.57
C ASN A 123 -2.83 -6.93 5.18
N GLY A 124 -2.81 -5.80 5.90
CA GLY A 124 -3.62 -4.62 5.59
C GLY A 124 -2.93 -3.67 4.63
N PHE A 125 -3.17 -2.38 4.84
CA PHE A 125 -2.68 -1.29 3.99
C PHE A 125 -1.16 -1.24 3.87
N PHE A 126 -0.42 -1.73 4.88
CA PHE A 126 1.01 -1.97 4.81
C PHE A 126 1.44 -2.68 3.51
N LEU A 127 0.67 -3.66 3.04
CA LEU A 127 1.01 -4.40 1.82
C LEU A 127 0.95 -3.53 0.56
N VAL A 128 0.06 -2.55 0.53
CA VAL A 128 -0.02 -1.58 -0.58
C VAL A 128 1.25 -0.73 -0.59
N ILE A 129 1.64 -0.21 0.57
CA ILE A 129 2.86 0.61 0.71
C ILE A 129 4.10 -0.19 0.31
N LEU A 130 4.26 -1.40 0.85
CA LEU A 130 5.36 -2.28 0.50
C LEU A 130 5.42 -2.56 -1.01
N SER A 131 4.26 -2.84 -1.65
CA SER A 131 4.22 -3.10 -3.08
C SER A 131 4.67 -1.92 -3.94
N VAL A 132 4.31 -0.69 -3.55
CA VAL A 132 4.76 0.53 -4.25
C VAL A 132 6.25 0.78 -4.02
N GLY A 133 6.76 0.55 -2.80
CA GLY A 133 8.19 0.66 -2.50
C GLY A 133 9.05 -0.33 -3.28
N LEU A 134 8.59 -1.58 -3.41
CA LEU A 134 9.24 -2.59 -4.26
C LEU A 134 9.29 -2.14 -5.71
N TRP A 135 8.18 -1.59 -6.22
CA TRP A 135 8.12 -1.07 -7.58
C TRP A 135 9.07 0.11 -7.80
N LEU A 136 9.04 1.11 -6.92
CA LEU A 136 9.92 2.27 -6.99
C LEU A 136 11.40 1.88 -6.99
N ARG A 137 11.81 1.04 -6.04
CA ARG A 137 13.18 0.52 -5.95
C ARG A 137 13.60 -0.25 -7.21
N SER A 138 12.69 -0.96 -7.86
CA SER A 138 12.97 -1.65 -9.11
C SER A 138 13.15 -0.70 -10.30
N LEU A 139 12.62 0.53 -10.25
CA LEU A 139 12.86 1.56 -11.27
C LEU A 139 14.23 2.24 -11.10
N ASP A 140 14.71 2.43 -9.88
CA ASP A 140 16.07 2.99 -9.67
C ASP A 140 17.16 2.07 -10.22
N ASN A 141 16.87 0.78 -10.34
CA ASN A 141 17.76 -0.23 -10.90
C ASN A 141 17.57 -0.44 -12.43
N ASN A 142 16.56 0.18 -13.06
CA ASN A 142 16.17 -0.10 -14.45
C ASN A 142 15.71 1.16 -15.20
N MET A 143 16.19 1.39 -16.43
CA MET A 143 15.78 2.54 -17.26
C MET A 143 14.36 2.42 -17.86
N GLU A 144 13.59 1.38 -17.51
CA GLU A 144 12.28 1.10 -18.11
C GLU A 144 11.14 1.63 -17.23
N CYS A 145 10.41 2.62 -17.74
CA CYS A 145 9.12 3.00 -17.21
C CYS A 145 8.05 2.10 -17.82
N GLY A 146 7.44 1.23 -17.01
CA GLY A 146 6.23 0.51 -17.44
C GLY A 146 5.13 1.48 -17.87
N LYS A 147 4.08 0.96 -18.51
CA LYS A 147 2.94 1.76 -19.03
C LYS A 147 2.37 2.76 -18.01
N TRP A 148 2.36 2.38 -16.74
CA TRP A 148 1.87 3.22 -15.66
C TRP A 148 3.04 3.73 -14.81
N PRO A 149 3.20 5.04 -14.59
CA PRO A 149 4.23 5.55 -13.70
C PRO A 149 3.98 5.15 -12.24
N CYS A 150 5.01 4.63 -11.55
CA CYS A 150 4.93 4.35 -10.11
C CYS A 150 4.57 5.61 -9.29
N GLY A 151 5.00 6.79 -9.75
CA GLY A 151 4.64 8.06 -9.10
C GLY A 151 3.13 8.35 -9.07
N ASP A 152 2.35 7.85 -10.02
CA ASP A 152 0.89 8.00 -9.98
C ASP A 152 0.27 7.08 -8.94
N ALA A 153 0.80 5.85 -8.79
CA ALA A 153 0.41 4.95 -7.72
C ALA A 153 0.71 5.54 -6.34
N MET A 154 1.89 6.17 -6.15
CA MET A 154 2.24 6.84 -4.90
C MET A 154 1.27 7.98 -4.56
N ARG A 155 0.93 8.84 -5.53
CA ARG A 155 -0.04 9.93 -5.32
C ARG A 155 -1.42 9.41 -4.94
N GLU A 156 -1.87 8.34 -5.59
CA GLU A 156 -3.16 7.72 -5.29
C GLU A 156 -3.20 7.11 -3.89
N VAL A 157 -2.10 6.49 -3.45
CA VAL A 157 -1.96 5.91 -2.11
C VAL A 157 -1.90 7.00 -1.06
N GLU A 158 -1.11 8.05 -1.27
CA GLU A 158 -1.02 9.19 -0.37
C GLU A 158 -2.38 9.88 -0.19
N TRP A 159 -3.07 10.17 -1.30
CA TRP A 159 -4.39 10.79 -1.25
C TRP A 159 -5.41 9.92 -0.52
N ALA A 160 -5.41 8.60 -0.76
CA ALA A 160 -6.31 7.68 -0.08
C ALA A 160 -6.04 7.65 1.43
N LEU A 161 -4.75 7.64 1.84
CA LEU A 161 -4.36 7.75 3.23
C LEU A 161 -4.87 9.06 3.86
N ASP A 162 -4.73 10.19 3.18
CA ASP A 162 -5.27 11.48 3.65
C ASP A 162 -6.77 11.39 3.92
N GLN A 163 -7.53 10.79 3.00
CA GLN A 163 -8.98 10.61 3.21
C GLN A 163 -9.30 9.66 4.36
N MET A 164 -8.48 8.61 4.57
CA MET A 164 -8.69 7.66 5.66
C MET A 164 -8.30 8.20 7.03
N ILE A 165 -7.38 9.17 7.14
CA ILE A 165 -6.98 9.73 8.45
C ILE A 165 -7.80 10.97 8.86
N MET A 166 -8.40 11.67 7.90
CA MET A 166 -9.24 12.84 8.15
C MET A 166 -10.65 12.46 8.66
N TYR A 167 -11.02 11.18 8.57
CA TYR A 167 -12.34 10.66 8.91
C TYR A 167 -12.34 9.86 10.21
#